data_AF-A0A4R6ZSD2-F1
#
_entry.id   AF-A0A4R6ZSD2-F1
#
_cell.length_a   1.000
_cell.length_b   1.000
_cell.length_c   1.000
_cell.angle_alpha   90.00
_cell.angle_beta   90.00
_cell.angle_gamma   90.00
#
_symmetry.space_group_name_H-M   'P 1'
#
loop_
_entity.id
_entity.type
_entity.pdbx_description
1 polymer ?
#
loop_
_entity_poly.entity_id
_entity_poly.type
_entity_poly.pdbx_seq_one_letter_code
_entity_poly.pdbx_strand_id
1 'polypeptide(L)' 'MAKDAQRRAADKWDAKHPENKAHRRAKSEAKRFILNRASEDELQQVERWVKERRAERQTSPTEKQ' A
#
# COMPACT_ATOMS: atom_id res chain seq x y z
N MET A 1 -16.45 4.19 -25.16
CA MET A 1 -16.74 5.61 -24.85
C MET A 1 -17.17 5.87 -23.39
N ALA A 2 -17.42 4.86 -22.53
CA ALA A 2 -17.69 5.08 -21.09
C ALA A 2 -16.44 5.24 -20.20
N LYS A 3 -15.26 4.81 -20.69
CA LYS A 3 -13.99 4.82 -19.92
C LYS A 3 -13.53 6.22 -19.55
N ASP A 4 -13.71 7.22 -20.41
CA ASP A 4 -13.20 8.57 -20.18
C ASP A 4 -13.98 9.33 -19.10
N ALA A 5 -15.30 9.16 -19.04
CA ALA A 5 -16.12 9.79 -18.01
C ALA A 5 -15.83 9.22 -16.61
N GLN A 6 -15.69 7.89 -16.50
CA GLN A 6 -15.34 7.20 -15.27
C GLN A 6 -13.91 7.55 -14.81
N ARG A 7 -12.99 7.69 -15.76
CA ARG A 7 -11.59 8.06 -15.50
C ARG A 7 -11.49 9.49 -14.98
N ARG A 8 -12.23 10.44 -15.56
CA ARG A 8 -12.31 11.82 -15.05
C ARG A 8 -12.93 11.93 -13.66
N ALA A 9 -13.91 11.07 -13.33
CA ALA A 9 -14.48 11.00 -11.99
C ALA A 9 -13.48 10.43 -10.97
N ALA A 10 -12.76 9.37 -11.34
CA ALA A 10 -11.68 8.81 -10.54
C ALA A 10 -10.53 9.82 -10.34
N ASP A 11 -10.15 10.55 -11.39
CA ASP A 11 -9.11 11.58 -11.31
C ASP A 11 -9.51 12.74 -10.39
N LYS A 12 -10.78 13.15 -10.40
CA LYS A 12 -11.30 14.19 -9.48
C LYS A 12 -11.30 13.73 -8.03
N TRP A 13 -11.62 12.45 -7.77
CA TRP A 13 -11.56 11.89 -6.43
C TRP A 13 -10.13 11.69 -5.96
N ASP A 14 -9.23 11.24 -6.84
CA ASP A 14 -7.80 11.09 -6.59
C ASP A 14 -7.11 12.43 -6.33
N ALA A 15 -7.57 13.50 -6.98
CA ALA A 15 -7.07 14.85 -6.73
C ALA A 15 -7.45 15.37 -5.33
N LYS A 16 -8.59 14.92 -4.78
CA LYS A 16 -9.05 15.26 -3.42
C LYS A 16 -8.49 14.33 -2.34
N HIS A 17 -8.07 13.12 -2.72
CA HIS A 17 -7.51 12.10 -1.83
C HIS A 17 -6.13 11.63 -2.33
N PRO A 18 -5.12 12.52 -2.34
CA PRO A 18 -3.77 12.19 -2.80
C PRO A 18 -3.16 11.02 -2.01
N GLU A 19 -3.53 10.89 -0.74
CA GLU A 19 -3.10 9.82 0.16
C GLU A 19 -3.59 8.44 -0.30
N ASN A 20 -4.84 8.33 -0.75
CA ASN A 20 -5.40 7.09 -1.29
C ASN A 20 -4.74 6.69 -2.62
N LYS A 21 -4.34 7.68 -3.42
CA LYS A 21 -3.56 7.44 -4.63
C LYS A 21 -2.16 6.95 -4.31
N ALA A 22 -1.47 7.61 -3.37
CA ALA A 22 -0.15 7.20 -2.90
C ALA A 22 -0.17 5.79 -2.31
N HIS A 23 -1.16 5.48 -1.46
CA HIS A 23 -1.34 4.16 -0.87
C HIS A 23 -1.52 3.06 -1.93
N ARG A 24 -2.38 3.29 -2.93
CA ARG A 24 -2.60 2.32 -4.03
C ARG A 24 -1.33 2.11 -4.87
N ARG A 25 -0.60 3.18 -5.17
CA ARG A 25 0.68 3.10 -5.89
C ARG A 25 1.71 2.30 -5.11
N ALA A 26 1.95 2.66 -3.86
CA ALA A 26 2.88 1.97 -2.97
C ALA A 26 2.54 0.48 -2.84
N LYS A 27 1.26 0.13 -2.66
CA LYS A 27 0.81 -1.27 -2.61
C LYS A 27 1.09 -2.03 -3.91
N SER A 28 0.85 -1.38 -5.05
CA SER A 28 1.05 -2.01 -6.36
C SER A 28 2.53 -2.20 -6.67
N GLU A 29 3.36 -1.22 -6.32
CA GLU A 29 4.82 -1.29 -6.45
C GLU A 29 5.42 -2.35 -5.52
N ALA A 30 5.01 -2.38 -4.25
CA ALA A 30 5.43 -3.41 -3.31
C ALA A 30 5.05 -4.82 -3.80
N LYS A 31 3.81 -5.01 -4.28
CA LYS A 31 3.39 -6.29 -4.88
C LYS A 31 4.27 -6.67 -6.07
N ARG A 32 4.54 -5.72 -6.98
CA ARG A 32 5.35 -5.97 -8.17
C ARG A 32 6.78 -6.34 -7.78
N PHE A 33 7.34 -5.64 -6.81
CA PHE A 33 8.69 -5.87 -6.28
C PHE A 33 8.80 -7.29 -5.71
N ILE A 34 7.95 -7.63 -4.74
CA ILE A 34 7.94 -8.94 -4.07
C ILE A 34 7.77 -10.09 -5.07
N LEU A 35 6.89 -9.93 -6.07
CA LEU A 35 6.55 -11.05 -6.97
C LEU A 35 7.48 -11.21 -8.17
N ASN A 36 8.15 -10.15 -8.63
CA ASN A 36 8.86 -10.19 -9.93
C ASN A 36 10.31 -9.72 -9.87
N ARG A 37 10.75 -9.11 -8.76
CA ARG A 37 12.07 -8.47 -8.68
C ARG A 37 12.87 -8.84 -7.44
N ALA A 38 12.18 -9.17 -6.34
CA ALA A 38 12.83 -9.48 -5.08
C ALA A 38 13.61 -10.79 -5.16
N SER A 39 14.83 -10.74 -4.66
CA SER A 39 15.70 -11.87 -4.38
C SER A 39 15.31 -12.51 -3.04
N GLU A 40 15.81 -13.72 -2.77
CA GLU A 40 15.49 -14.46 -1.54
C GLU A 40 15.77 -13.65 -0.25
N ASP A 41 16.87 -12.91 -0.22
CA ASP A 41 17.26 -12.05 0.92
C ASP A 41 16.27 -10.90 1.13
N GLU A 42 15.86 -10.24 0.04
CA GLU A 42 14.88 -9.14 0.06
C GLU A 42 13.49 -9.64 0.49
N LEU A 43 13.12 -10.87 0.12
CA LEU A 43 11.87 -11.50 0.59
C LEU A 43 11.88 -11.72 2.11
N GLN A 44 12.99 -12.21 2.66
CA GLN A 44 13.14 -12.38 4.11
C GLN A 44 13.07 -11.04 4.84
N GLN A 45 13.65 -9.98 4.25
CA GLN A 45 13.61 -8.65 4.82
C GLN A 45 12.19 -8.06 4.83
N VAL A 46 11.43 -8.23 3.73
CA VAL A 46 10.02 -7.85 3.67
C VAL A 46 9.19 -8.62 4.70
N GLU A 47 9.45 -9.91 4.90
CA GLU A 47 8.76 -10.71 5.91
C GLU A 47 9.04 -10.21 7.34
N ARG A 48 10.28 -9.81 7.63
CA ARG A 48 10.64 -9.17 8.91
C ARG A 48 9.84 -7.88 9.14
N TRP A 49 9.76 -7.00 8.15
CA TRP A 49 8.97 -5.76 8.27
C TRP A 49 7.48 -6.04 8.51
N VAL A 50 6.92 -7.05 7.85
CA VAL A 50 5.52 -7.46 8.07
C VAL A 50 5.31 -7.99 9.49
N LYS A 51 6.27 -8.76 10.02
CA LYS A 51 6.24 -9.25 11.40
C LYS A 51 6.32 -8.10 12.40
N GLU A 52 7.24 -7.17 12.22
CA GLU A 52 7.40 -5.97 13.04
C GLU A 52 6.11 -5.14 13.06
N ARG A 53 5.55 -4.85 11.88
CA ARG A 53 4.30 -4.08 11.77
C ARG A 53 3.10 -4.75 12.45
N ARG A 54 3.05 -6.09 12.42
CA ARG A 54 2.02 -6.87 13.12
C ARG A 54 2.28 -6.91 14.63
N ALA A 55 3.54 -6.92 15.05
CA ALA A 55 3.92 -6.88 16.46
C ALA A 55 3.58 -5.52 17.08
N GLU A 56 3.91 -4.40 16.42
CA GLU A 56 3.53 -3.04 16.85
C GLU A 56 2.01 -2.89 17.06
N ARG A 57 1.23 -3.51 16.17
CA ARG A 57 -0.24 -3.53 16.28
C ARG A 57 -0.75 -4.37 17.46
N GLN A 58 0.01 -5.37 17.89
CA GLN A 58 -0.33 -6.24 19.02
C GLN A 58 0.19 -5.68 20.35
N THR A 59 1.28 -4.91 20.35
CA THR A 59 1.83 -4.23 21.54
C THR A 59 1.11 -2.92 21.86
N SER A 60 0.08 -2.55 21.09
CA SER A 60 -0.80 -1.44 21.40
C SER A 60 -2.17 -1.97 21.88
N PRO A 61 -2.31 -2.42 23.15
CA PRO A 61 -3.62 -2.40 23.78
C PRO A 61 -3.95 -0.93 24.04
N THR A 62 -4.76 -0.32 23.17
CA THR A 62 -5.61 0.84 23.46
C THR A 62 -4.95 2.01 24.23
N GLU A 63 -4.46 3.02 23.53
CA GLU A 63 -4.39 4.38 24.09
C GLU A 63 -5.06 5.35 23.13
N LYS A 64 -5.96 6.14 23.70
CA LYS A 64 -7.02 6.96 23.11
C LYS A 64 -6.47 8.20 22.40
N GLN A 65 -7.21 8.70 21.42
CA GLN A 65 -7.97 9.97 21.51
C GLN A 65 -8.89 10.15 20.30
#